data_AF-A0A8S1LVF0-F1
#
_entry.id   AF-A0A8S1LVF0-F1
#
_cell.length_a   1.000
_cell.length_b   1.000
_cell.length_c   1.000
_cell.angle_alpha   90.00
_cell.angle_beta   90.00
_cell.angle_gamma   90.00
#
_symmetry.space_group_name_H-M   'P 1'
#
loop_
_entity.id
_entity.type
_entity.pdbx_description
1 polymer ?
#
loop_
_entity_poly.entity_id
_entity_poly.type
_entity_poly.pdbx_seq_one_letter_code
_entity_poly.pdbx_strand_id
1 'polypeptide(L)'
;MALKSAALFEKMDPFIKSQGAELVKKINAVYYFEVSKAKGETPEVWTVDLKNGTGVNLISQIQSQSLKERQEQLMPHLPWQMMI
;
A
#
# COMPACT_ATOMS: atom_id res chain seq x y z
N MET A 1 -15.33 5.56 2.48
CA MET A 1 -14.67 6.77 1.91
C MET A 1 -13.20 6.47 1.69
N ALA A 2 -12.57 6.87 0.58
CA ALA A 2 -11.14 6.62 0.35
C ALA A 2 -10.27 7.50 1.26
N LEU A 3 -9.07 7.04 1.63
CA LEU A 3 -8.12 7.88 2.36
C LEU A 3 -7.65 9.04 1.47
N LYS A 4 -7.56 10.25 2.06
CA LYS A 4 -7.01 11.42 1.35
C LYS A 4 -5.57 11.20 0.88
N SER A 5 -4.83 10.31 1.56
CA SER A 5 -3.48 9.90 1.17
C SER A 5 -3.43 9.17 -0.17
N ALA A 6 -4.49 8.47 -0.59
CA ALA A 6 -4.52 7.79 -1.89
C ALA A 6 -4.29 8.78 -3.05
N ALA A 7 -5.01 9.90 -3.04
CA ALA A 7 -4.86 10.96 -4.05
C ALA A 7 -3.49 11.67 -4.01
N LEU A 8 -2.74 11.56 -2.90
CA LEU A 8 -1.37 12.05 -2.80
C LEU A 8 -0.42 11.10 -3.51
N PHE A 9 -0.54 9.80 -3.28
CA PHE A 9 0.30 8.78 -3.93
C PHE A 9 0.06 8.73 -5.44
N GLU A 10 -1.18 8.90 -5.90
CA GLU A 10 -1.47 9.06 -7.34
C GLU A 10 -0.78 10.28 -7.97
N LYS A 11 -0.68 11.39 -7.22
CA LYS A 11 0.05 12.57 -7.68
C LYS A 11 1.56 12.40 -7.63
N MET A 12 2.10 11.53 -6.78
CA MET A 12 3.54 11.24 -6.73
C MET A 12 4.03 10.45 -7.94
N ASP A 13 3.18 9.59 -8.51
CA ASP A 13 3.51 8.74 -9.66
C ASP A 13 4.18 9.45 -10.85
N PRO A 14 3.66 10.57 -11.39
CA PRO A 14 4.32 11.29 -12.48
C PRO A 14 5.67 11.92 -12.08
N PHE A 15 5.84 12.35 -10.83
CA PHE A 15 7.12 12.91 -10.35
C PHE A 15 8.17 11.82 -10.25
N ILE A 16 7.80 10.65 -9.73
CA ILE A 16 8.70 9.51 -9.60
C ILE A 16 9.03 8.91 -10.98
N LYS A 17 8.11 8.93 -11.94
CA LYS A 17 8.40 8.58 -13.33
C LYS A 17 9.38 9.56 -13.99
N SER A 18 9.24 10.86 -13.72
CA SER A 18 10.10 11.89 -14.32
C SER A 18 11.48 11.99 -13.67
N GLN A 19 11.59 11.79 -12.36
CA GLN A 19 12.80 12.08 -11.57
C GLN A 19 13.32 10.86 -10.78
N GLY A 20 12.71 9.69 -10.93
CA GLY A 20 12.99 8.50 -10.11
C GLY A 20 14.44 8.04 -10.15
N ALA A 21 15.10 8.12 -11.30
CA ALA A 21 16.50 7.72 -11.44
C ALA A 21 17.46 8.60 -10.61
N GLU A 22 17.18 9.89 -10.46
CA GLU A 22 17.95 10.77 -9.58
C GLU A 22 17.61 10.55 -8.11
N LEU A 23 16.33 10.33 -7.81
CA LEU A 23 15.86 10.08 -6.45
C LEU A 23 16.46 8.78 -5.89
N VAL A 24 16.53 7.72 -6.69
CA VAL A 24 17.12 6.44 -6.29
C VAL A 24 18.60 6.57 -5.94
N LYS A 25 19.35 7.37 -6.70
CA LYS A 25 20.77 7.65 -6.42
C LYS A 25 20.98 8.47 -5.14
N LYS A 26 20.06 9.42 -4.86
CA LYS A 26 20.16 10.31 -3.70
C LYS A 26 19.65 9.66 -2.41
N ILE A 27 18.62 8.82 -2.50
CA ILE A 27 17.87 8.32 -1.34
C ILE A 27 18.22 6.87 -1.00
N ASN A 28 18.31 5.98 -1.99
CA ASN A 28 18.73 4.58 -1.84
C ASN A 28 17.98 3.82 -0.71
N ALA A 29 16.67 4.04 -0.59
CA ALA A 29 15.84 3.49 0.48
C ALA A 29 14.45 3.10 -0.02
N VAL A 30 13.77 2.24 0.73
CA VAL A 30 12.36 1.87 0.50
C VAL A 30 11.53 2.41 1.66
N TYR A 31 10.49 3.17 1.36
CA TYR A 31 9.58 3.71 2.35
C TYR A 31 8.30 2.86 2.42
N TYR A 32 7.85 2.63 3.64
CA TYR A 32 6.62 1.91 3.94
C TYR A 32 5.68 2.83 4.70
N PHE A 33 4.53 3.14 4.09
CA PHE A 33 3.54 4.04 4.65
C PHE A 33 2.31 3.23 5.07
N GLU A 34 2.05 3.20 6.37
CA GLU A 34 0.81 2.67 6.94
C GLU A 34 -0.08 3.87 7.30
N VAL A 35 -1.19 4.03 6.58
CA VAL A 35 -2.14 5.11 6.85
C VAL A 35 -3.48 4.52 7.24
N SER A 36 -3.89 4.77 8.48
CA SER A 36 -5.24 4.46 8.97
C SER A 36 -6.09 5.73 9.01
N LYS A 37 -7.40 5.60 8.79
CA LYS A 37 -8.34 6.73 8.92
C LYS A 37 -8.47 7.22 10.36
N ALA A 38 -8.49 6.29 11.29
CA ALA A 38 -8.46 6.54 12.72
C ALA A 38 -7.55 5.53 13.42
N LYS A 39 -7.20 5.85 14.68
CA LYS A 39 -6.39 4.98 15.53
C LYS A 39 -7.13 3.65 15.76
N GLY A 40 -6.49 2.53 15.40
CA GLY A 40 -7.04 1.19 15.56
C GLY A 40 -7.84 0.65 14.36
N GLU A 41 -8.01 1.43 13.29
CA GLU A 41 -8.55 0.92 12.03
C GLU A 41 -7.47 0.26 11.17
N THR A 42 -7.89 -0.68 10.31
CA THR A 42 -7.02 -1.35 9.33
C THR A 42 -6.31 -0.32 8.46
N PRO A 43 -4.96 -0.26 8.49
CA PRO A 43 -4.22 0.67 7.66
C PRO A 43 -4.25 0.23 6.20
N GLU A 44 -4.41 1.20 5.29
CA GLU A 44 -3.98 1.02 3.92
C GLU A 44 -2.46 1.21 3.86
N VAL A 45 -1.81 0.41 3.03
CA VAL A 45 -0.35 0.32 2.98
C VAL A 45 0.14 0.74 1.61
N TRP A 46 1.13 1.63 1.57
CA TRP A 46 1.84 2.00 0.35
C TRP A 46 3.34 1.78 0.52
N THR A 47 3.93 1.10 -0.45
CA THR A 47 5.38 0.97 -0.54
C THR A 47 5.88 1.90 -1.62
N VAL A 48 6.82 2.79 -1.26
CA VAL A 48 7.54 3.64 -2.19
C VAL A 48 8.99 3.16 -2.27
N ASP A 49 9.30 2.41 -3.33
CA ASP A 49 10.68 2.00 -3.61
C ASP A 49 11.43 3.18 -4.24
N LEU A 50 12.50 3.64 -3.58
CA LEU A 50 13.46 4.62 -4.12
C LEU A 50 14.86 4.02 -4.01
N LYS A 51 14.95 2.70 -4.23
CA LYS A 51 16.18 1.92 -4.06
C LYS A 51 16.49 1.07 -5.29
N ASN A 52 15.47 0.44 -5.86
CA ASN A 52 15.58 -0.55 -6.92
C ASN A 52 14.62 -0.20 -8.08
N GLY A 53 14.95 0.78 -8.92
CA GLY A 53 14.22 1.02 -10.18
C GLY A 53 14.46 2.37 -10.84
N THR A 54 13.89 2.56 -12.04
CA THR A 54 13.94 3.81 -12.84
C THR A 54 12.56 4.44 -13.02
N GLY A 55 11.67 4.31 -12.03
CA GLY A 55 10.40 5.06 -11.99
C GLY A 55 9.14 4.31 -12.39
N VAL A 56 9.21 3.06 -12.88
CA VAL A 56 8.03 2.39 -13.49
C VAL A 56 7.17 1.59 -12.50
N ASN A 57 7.72 1.18 -11.35
CA ASN A 57 6.98 0.33 -10.39
C ASN A 57 7.26 0.71 -8.93
N LEU A 58 7.49 2.00 -8.70
CA LEU A 58 7.99 2.50 -7.42
C LEU A 58 6.88 2.73 -6.39
N ILE A 59 5.62 2.88 -6.81
CA ILE A 59 4.47 2.99 -5.90
C ILE A 59 3.62 1.73 -6.04
N SER A 60 3.59 0.91 -5.00
CA SER A 60 2.69 -0.24 -4.89
C SER A 60 1.70 -0.01 -3.76
N GLN A 61 0.40 -0.01 -4.06
CA GLN A 61 -0.63 -0.06 -3.01
C GLN A 61 -0.77 -1.52 -2.58
N ILE A 62 -0.38 -1.83 -1.35
CA ILE A 62 -0.72 -3.09 -0.71
C ILE A 62 -2.07 -2.84 -0.04
N GLN A 63 -3.12 -3.30 -0.70
CA GLN A 63 -4.43 -3.37 -0.07
C GLN A 63 -4.30 -4.39 1.07
N SER A 64 -4.32 -3.91 2.32
CA SER A 64 -4.65 -4.73 3.47
C SER A 64 -6.09 -5.19 3.29
N GLN A 65 -6.32 -6.16 2.39
CA GLN A 65 -7.54 -6.93 2.40
C GLN A 65 -7.66 -7.45 3.81
N SER A 66 -8.68 -6.94 4.49
CA SER A 66 -9.11 -7.39 5.80
C SER A 66 -8.94 -8.90 5.84
N LEU A 67 -8.16 -9.43 6.81
CA LEU A 67 -7.97 -10.86 6.97
C LEU A 67 -9.31 -11.62 6.99
N LYS A 68 -10.40 -10.92 7.34
CA LYS A 68 -11.78 -11.41 7.26
C LYS A 68 -12.26 -11.63 5.82
N GLU A 69 -12.02 -10.73 4.88
CA GLU A 69 -12.43 -10.88 3.46
C GLU A 69 -11.62 -11.98 2.76
N ARG A 70 -10.32 -12.12 3.10
CA ARG A 70 -9.53 -13.26 2.63
C ARG A 70 -9.99 -14.58 3.24
N GLN A 71 -10.34 -14.61 4.54
CA GLN A 71 -10.90 -15.82 5.15
C GLN A 71 -12.27 -16.18 4.54
N GLU A 72 -13.11 -15.21 4.24
CA GLU A 72 -14.42 -15.42 3.63
C GLU A 72 -14.32 -15.87 2.15
N GLN A 73 -13.34 -15.38 1.40
CA GLN A 73 -13.03 -15.90 0.05
C GLN A 73 -12.40 -17.29 0.07
N LEU A 74 -11.57 -17.60 1.08
CA LEU A 74 -10.91 -18.90 1.21
C LEU A 74 -11.83 -19.97 1.80
N MET A 75 -12.85 -19.59 2.56
CA MET A 75 -13.79 -20.51 3.21
C MET A 75 -15.25 -20.01 3.10
N PRO A 76 -15.86 -20.04 1.90
CA PRO A 76 -17.19 -19.47 1.65
C PRO A 76 -18.36 -20.22 2.32
N HIS A 77 -18.10 -21.26 3.12
CA HIS A 77 -19.11 -22.18 3.63
C HIS A 77 -18.96 -22.56 5.12
N LEU A 78 -18.04 -21.94 5.86
CA LEU A 78 -17.88 -22.24 7.29
C LEU A 78 -18.31 -21.04 8.15
N PRO A 79 -19.44 -21.16 8.89
CA PRO A 79 -19.88 -20.09 9.76
C PRO A 79 -18.87 -19.88 10.90
N TRP A 80 -18.59 -18.61 11.18
CA TRP A 80 -17.65 -18.07 12.18
C TRP A 80 -17.80 -18.64 13.60
N GLN A 81 -18.87 -19.39 13.87
CA GLN A 81 -19.23 -19.97 15.16
C GLN A 81 -18.44 -21.25 15.52
N MET A 82 -17.63 -21.79 14.60
CA MET A 82 -16.83 -23.00 14.83
C MET A 82 -15.32 -22.75 15.05
N MET A 83 -14.89 -21.49 15.23
CA MET A 83 -13.48 -21.13 15.44
C MET A 83 -13.25 -20.33 16.73
N ILE A 84 -13.83 -20.80 17.84
CA ILE A 84 -13.43 -20.46 19.22
C ILE A 84 -12.45 -21.51 19.74
#